data_AF-A0A425Y3T2-F1
#
_entry.id   AF-A0A425Y3T2-F1
#
_cell.length_a   1.000
_cell.length_b   1.000
_cell.length_c   1.000
_cell.angle_alpha   90.00
_cell.angle_beta   90.00
_cell.angle_gamma   90.00
#
_symmetry.space_group_name_H-M   'P 1'
#
loop_
_entity.id
_entity.type
_entity.pdbx_description
1 polymer ?
#
loop_
_entity_poly.entity_id
_entity_poly.type
_entity_poly.pdbx_seq_one_letter_code
_entity_poly.pdbx_strand_id
1 'polypeptide(L)'
;MEIHEIISPLVILFIIAIFIVIKPKKDIREPAVENKIKLLPYWFKYIGMIVAVIGFVLNFVVDINYPNIEREYLIFTMVFGLLIFALSSEKSEDELLKQIRANSIFSAFFIGILIHLILLFLNHWIGGPIKEYSSIYVIGWMLGVYIGTFYSAKKRLKTLNSMDY
;
A
#
# COMPACT_ATOMS: atom_id res chain seq x y z
N MET A 1 -8.17 24.61 22.99
CA MET A 1 -7.12 23.91 22.22
C MET A 1 -7.77 22.68 21.63
N GLU A 2 -8.02 22.71 20.33
CA GLU A 2 -8.76 21.66 19.64
C GLU A 2 -7.91 20.38 19.58
N ILE A 3 -8.54 19.22 19.68
CA ILE A 3 -7.86 17.92 19.67
C ILE A 3 -6.98 17.76 18.42
N HIS A 4 -7.37 18.40 17.30
CA HIS A 4 -6.61 18.45 16.05
C HIS A 4 -5.24 19.15 16.16
N GLU A 5 -5.08 20.14 17.05
CA GLU A 5 -3.82 20.88 17.23
C GLU A 5 -2.75 20.04 17.97
N ILE A 6 -3.17 19.05 18.76
CA ILE A 6 -2.26 18.14 19.50
C ILE A 6 -1.89 16.92 18.66
N ILE A 7 -2.82 16.41 17.85
CA ILE A 7 -2.61 15.20 17.04
C ILE A 7 -1.58 15.47 15.91
N SER A 8 -1.63 16.64 15.29
CA SER A 8 -0.72 17.04 14.21
C SER A 8 0.78 16.94 14.56
N PRO A 9 1.28 17.53 15.66
CA PRO A 9 2.70 17.45 16.01
C PRO A 9 3.14 16.05 16.47
N LEU A 10 2.24 15.26 17.09
CA LEU A 10 2.54 13.88 17.50
C LEU A 10 2.71 12.95 16.29
N VAL A 11 1.90 13.11 15.26
CA VAL A 11 2.04 12.36 14.00
C VAL A 11 3.35 12.73 13.29
N ILE A 12 3.72 14.01 13.29
CA ILE A 12 5.00 14.47 12.72
C ILE A 12 6.20 13.88 13.49
N LEU A 13 6.16 13.88 14.82
CA LEU A 13 7.18 13.26 15.66
C LEU A 13 7.28 11.74 15.42
N PHE A 14 6.15 11.06 15.23
CA PHE A 14 6.12 9.63 14.92
C PHE A 14 6.75 9.32 13.54
N ILE A 15 6.48 10.15 12.53
CA ILE A 15 7.11 10.04 11.19
C ILE A 15 8.62 10.27 11.28
N ILE A 16 9.07 11.26 12.06
CA ILE A 16 10.49 11.53 12.28
C ILE A 16 11.17 10.36 13.02
N ALA A 17 10.51 9.79 14.03
CA ALA A 17 11.02 8.63 14.76
C ALA A 17 11.20 7.40 13.85
N ILE A 18 10.24 7.14 12.95
CA ILE A 18 10.37 6.10 11.93
C ILE A 18 11.58 6.37 11.03
N PHE A 19 11.79 7.61 10.58
CA PHE A 19 12.94 7.99 9.76
C PHE A 19 14.29 7.80 10.48
N ILE A 20 14.35 8.06 11.79
CA ILE A 20 15.55 7.85 12.61
C ILE A 20 15.85 6.35 12.76
N VAL A 21 14.84 5.52 12.98
CA VAL A 21 14.97 4.06 13.12
C VAL A 21 15.41 3.40 11.80
N ILE A 22 15.07 3.99 10.64
CA ILE A 22 15.47 3.49 9.32
C ILE A 22 16.93 3.83 8.96
N LYS A 23 17.71 4.50 9.83
CA LYS A 23 19.12 4.80 9.52
C LYS A 23 19.91 3.50 9.25
N PRO A 24 20.42 3.31 8.02
CA PRO A 24 21.11 2.09 7.66
C PRO A 24 22.50 2.06 8.29
N LYS A 25 22.89 0.89 8.81
CA LYS A 25 24.27 0.61 9.23
C LYS A 25 25.18 0.77 8.00
N LYS A 26 26.08 1.76 8.05
CA LYS A 26 26.96 2.12 6.93
C LYS A 26 28.10 1.11 6.85
N ASP A 27 28.06 0.22 5.87
CA ASP A 27 29.22 -0.57 5.49
C ASP A 27 30.05 0.21 4.47
N ILE A 28 31.36 0.31 4.69
CA ILE A 28 32.26 1.27 4.04
C ILE A 28 33.13 0.55 3.01
N ARG A 29 32.60 -0.36 2.20
CA ARG A 29 33.34 -0.96 1.07
C ARG A 29 32.38 -1.44 -0.01
N GLU A 30 32.15 -0.64 -1.06
CA GLU A 30 31.87 -1.12 -2.44
C GLU A 30 31.62 0.07 -3.40
N PRO A 31 32.40 0.21 -4.49
CA PRO A 31 32.08 1.10 -5.60
C PRO A 31 31.45 0.31 -6.77
N ALA A 32 30.12 0.37 -6.89
CA ALA A 32 29.40 0.23 -8.16
C ALA A 32 27.96 0.71 -7.93
N VAL A 33 27.44 1.49 -8.87
CA VAL A 33 26.12 2.12 -8.81
C VAL A 33 25.03 1.04 -8.97
N GLU A 34 24.78 0.25 -7.93
CA GLU A 34 23.57 -0.56 -7.80
C GLU A 34 22.66 0.21 -6.86
N ASN A 35 21.76 1.02 -7.41
CA ASN A 35 20.71 1.70 -6.64
C ASN A 35 19.73 0.65 -6.09
N LYS A 36 20.13 -0.07 -5.04
CA LYS A 36 19.26 -0.99 -4.31
C LYS A 36 18.22 -0.15 -3.57
N ILE A 37 17.00 -0.13 -4.10
CA ILE A 37 15.84 0.40 -3.38
C ILE A 37 15.77 -0.34 -2.04
N LYS A 38 15.93 0.40 -0.92
CA LYS A 38 15.88 -0.18 0.43
C LYS A 38 14.41 -0.40 0.80
N LEU A 39 14.00 -1.66 0.84
CA LEU A 39 12.68 -2.08 1.31
C LEU A 39 12.62 -2.09 2.84
N LEU A 40 11.40 -2.02 3.39
CA LEU A 40 11.17 -2.18 4.83
C LEU A 40 11.48 -3.62 5.26
N PRO A 41 11.93 -3.85 6.51
CA PRO A 41 12.20 -5.20 7.01
C PRO A 41 10.97 -6.11 6.91
N TYR A 42 11.18 -7.40 6.67
CA TYR A 42 10.12 -8.40 6.50
C TYR A 42 8.99 -8.35 7.56
N TRP A 43 9.32 -8.05 8.82
CA TRP A 43 8.32 -7.99 9.91
C TRP A 43 7.30 -6.85 9.75
N PHE A 44 7.63 -5.78 9.01
CA PHE A 44 6.69 -4.69 8.72
C PHE A 44 5.50 -5.15 7.88
N LYS A 45 5.61 -6.31 7.21
CA LYS A 45 4.49 -6.91 6.48
C LYS A 45 3.32 -7.21 7.40
N TYR A 46 3.58 -7.75 8.59
CA TYR A 46 2.52 -8.05 9.55
C TYR A 46 1.89 -6.77 10.12
N ILE A 47 2.71 -5.76 10.40
CA ILE A 47 2.25 -4.45 10.88
C ILE A 47 1.35 -3.80 9.83
N GLY A 48 1.81 -3.72 8.59
CA GLY A 48 1.03 -3.14 7.48
C GLY A 48 -0.29 -3.87 7.27
N MET A 49 -0.30 -5.21 7.35
CA MET A 49 -1.52 -6.01 7.23
C MET A 49 -2.51 -5.73 8.37
N ILE A 50 -2.03 -5.69 9.63
CA ILE A 50 -2.89 -5.39 10.79
C ILE A 50 -3.49 -3.99 10.66
N VAL A 51 -2.68 -2.99 10.33
CA VAL A 51 -3.15 -1.60 10.14
C VAL A 51 -4.16 -1.51 8.99
N ALA A 52 -3.91 -2.19 7.88
CA ALA A 52 -4.82 -2.22 6.74
C ALA A 52 -6.18 -2.83 7.11
N VAL A 53 -6.17 -3.97 7.80
CA VAL A 53 -7.39 -4.67 8.23
C VAL A 53 -8.17 -3.84 9.24
N ILE A 54 -7.50 -3.23 10.22
CA ILE A 54 -8.16 -2.35 11.20
C ILE A 54 -8.82 -1.16 10.49
N GLY A 55 -8.10 -0.49 9.59
CA GLY A 55 -8.65 0.63 8.82
C GLY A 55 -9.87 0.23 7.99
N PHE A 56 -9.81 -0.94 7.33
CA PHE A 56 -10.92 -1.48 6.54
C PHE A 56 -12.15 -1.81 7.39
N VAL A 57 -11.96 -2.55 8.49
CA VAL A 57 -13.06 -2.94 9.39
C VAL A 57 -13.72 -1.72 10.03
N LEU A 58 -12.92 -0.77 10.53
CA LEU A 58 -13.45 0.46 11.11
C LEU A 58 -14.23 1.29 10.08
N ASN A 59 -13.72 1.40 8.84
CA ASN A 59 -14.43 2.09 7.78
C ASN A 59 -15.82 1.49 7.52
N PHE A 60 -15.90 0.16 7.47
CA PHE A 60 -17.16 -0.56 7.24
C PHE A 60 -18.14 -0.42 8.41
N VAL A 61 -17.65 -0.57 9.65
CA VAL A 61 -18.47 -0.43 10.87
C VAL A 61 -19.03 1.00 10.98
N VAL A 62 -18.21 2.02 10.69
CA VAL A 62 -18.64 3.42 10.74
C VAL A 62 -19.62 3.73 9.62
N ASP A 63 -19.44 3.19 8.41
CA ASP A 63 -20.38 3.40 7.31
C ASP A 63 -21.80 2.90 7.64
N ILE A 64 -21.90 1.73 8.27
CA ILE A 64 -23.21 1.15 8.65
C ILE A 64 -23.86 1.90 9.81
N ASN A 65 -23.10 2.24 10.85
CA ASN A 65 -23.67 2.77 12.09
C ASN A 65 -23.73 4.30 12.14
N TYR A 66 -22.87 4.99 11.39
CA TYR A 66 -22.68 6.44 11.44
C TYR A 66 -22.42 7.04 10.04
N PRO A 67 -23.42 7.01 9.14
CA PRO A 67 -23.23 7.38 7.73
C PRO A 67 -22.85 8.85 7.49
N ASN A 68 -23.10 9.73 8.46
CA ASN A 68 -22.84 11.17 8.35
C ASN A 68 -21.44 11.58 8.84
N ILE A 69 -20.61 10.64 9.32
CA ILE A 69 -19.25 10.94 9.79
C ILE A 69 -18.28 10.92 8.60
N GLU A 70 -17.37 11.89 8.53
CA GLU A 70 -16.28 11.89 7.56
C GLU A 70 -15.32 10.71 7.81
N ARG A 71 -15.08 9.90 6.76
CA ARG A 71 -14.32 8.64 6.88
C ARG A 71 -12.97 8.66 6.19
N GLU A 72 -12.54 9.81 5.68
CA GLU A 72 -11.31 9.89 4.89
C GLU A 72 -10.08 9.45 5.69
N TYR A 73 -10.01 9.78 6.99
CA TYR A 73 -8.97 9.30 7.90
C TYR A 73 -8.95 7.77 8.10
N LEU A 74 -10.11 7.12 8.05
CA LEU A 74 -10.21 5.66 8.18
C LEU A 74 -9.69 4.97 6.92
N ILE A 75 -10.02 5.53 5.75
CA ILE A 75 -9.53 5.05 4.46
C ILE A 75 -8.03 5.31 4.34
N PHE A 76 -7.56 6.47 4.79
CA PHE A 76 -6.14 6.77 4.90
C PHE A 76 -5.41 5.72 5.73
N THR A 77 -5.96 5.35 6.89
CA THR A 77 -5.38 4.31 7.75
C THR A 77 -5.25 2.98 7.01
N MET A 78 -6.29 2.58 6.27
CA MET A 78 -6.27 1.37 5.45
C MET A 78 -5.18 1.45 4.37
N VAL A 79 -5.17 2.53 3.58
CA VAL A 79 -4.22 2.75 2.47
C VAL A 79 -2.79 2.81 2.98
N PHE A 80 -2.56 3.44 4.13
CA PHE A 80 -1.27 3.50 4.78
C PHE A 80 -0.78 2.12 5.21
N GLY A 81 -1.65 1.28 5.77
CA GLY A 81 -1.34 -0.12 6.07
C GLY A 81 -0.94 -0.92 4.82
N LEU A 82 -1.70 -0.75 3.72
CA LEU A 82 -1.38 -1.38 2.44
C LEU A 82 -0.04 -0.89 1.87
N LEU A 83 0.31 0.39 2.06
CA LEU A 83 1.58 0.94 1.63
C LEU A 83 2.76 0.31 2.40
N ILE A 84 2.66 0.22 3.74
CA ILE A 84 3.67 -0.45 4.56
C ILE A 84 3.84 -1.90 4.10
N PHE A 85 2.72 -2.60 3.88
CA PHE A 85 2.73 -3.97 3.41
C PHE A 85 3.42 -4.11 2.04
N ALA A 86 3.11 -3.21 1.10
CA ALA A 86 3.69 -3.19 -0.24
C ALA A 86 5.20 -2.92 -0.23
N LEU A 87 5.66 -2.02 0.64
CA LEU A 87 7.07 -1.66 0.79
C LEU A 87 7.88 -2.65 1.63
N SER A 88 7.24 -3.66 2.23
CA SER A 88 7.91 -4.68 3.04
C SER A 88 8.65 -5.71 2.18
N SER A 89 9.84 -6.10 2.63
CA SER A 89 10.70 -7.08 1.97
C SER A 89 10.09 -8.48 2.01
N GLU A 90 10.61 -9.36 1.16
CA GLU A 90 10.40 -10.80 1.29
C GLU A 90 11.46 -11.42 2.20
N LYS A 91 11.21 -12.66 2.67
CA LYS A 91 12.18 -13.40 3.49
C LYS A 91 13.50 -13.63 2.75
N SER A 92 13.41 -13.83 1.44
CA SER A 92 14.53 -13.93 0.50
C SER A 92 14.18 -13.09 -0.71
N GLU A 93 15.01 -12.09 -1.02
CA GLU A 93 14.83 -11.20 -2.16
C GLU A 93 15.83 -11.61 -3.26
N ASP A 94 15.33 -12.17 -4.36
CA ASP A 94 16.13 -12.51 -5.54
C ASP A 94 15.91 -11.48 -6.66
N GLU A 95 16.70 -11.57 -7.74
CA GLU A 95 16.58 -10.67 -8.89
C GLU A 95 15.21 -10.78 -9.58
N LEU A 96 14.67 -11.99 -9.65
CA LEU A 96 13.38 -12.26 -10.25
C LEU A 96 12.23 -11.60 -9.48
N LEU A 97 12.24 -11.61 -8.14
CA LEU A 97 11.28 -10.91 -7.31
C LEU A 97 11.36 -9.39 -7.49
N LYS A 98 12.57 -8.83 -7.64
CA LYS A 98 12.72 -7.40 -7.97
C LYS A 98 12.02 -7.08 -9.29
N GLN A 99 12.19 -7.92 -10.31
CA GLN A 99 11.52 -7.77 -11.59
C GLN A 99 9.99 -7.90 -11.48
N ILE A 100 9.49 -8.88 -10.71
CA ILE A 100 8.05 -9.03 -10.46
C ILE A 100 7.49 -7.79 -9.76
N ARG A 101 8.18 -7.23 -8.77
CA ARG A 101 7.74 -5.99 -8.10
C ARG A 101 7.60 -4.85 -9.10
N ALA A 102 8.61 -4.64 -9.95
CA ALA A 102 8.56 -3.60 -10.98
C ALA A 102 7.37 -3.80 -11.94
N ASN A 103 7.17 -5.01 -12.44
CA ASN A 103 6.05 -5.34 -13.31
C ASN A 103 4.68 -5.20 -12.61
N SER A 104 4.61 -5.51 -11.32
CA SER A 104 3.39 -5.38 -10.51
C SER A 104 3.07 -3.92 -10.25
N ILE A 105 4.06 -3.05 -10.04
CA ILE A 105 3.87 -1.59 -9.92
C ILE A 105 3.31 -1.03 -11.23
N PHE A 106 3.91 -1.43 -12.36
CA PHE A 106 3.44 -1.01 -13.67
C PHE A 106 1.99 -1.45 -13.91
N SER A 107 1.68 -2.72 -13.63
CA SER A 107 0.32 -3.26 -13.75
C SER A 107 -0.67 -2.53 -12.85
N ALA A 108 -0.29 -2.27 -11.59
CA ALA A 108 -1.10 -1.55 -10.62
C ALA A 108 -1.44 -0.13 -11.05
N PHE A 109 -0.50 0.58 -11.67
CA PHE A 109 -0.75 1.92 -12.19
C PHE A 109 -1.82 1.91 -13.27
N PHE A 110 -1.67 1.10 -14.32
CA PHE A 110 -2.64 1.06 -15.42
C PHE A 110 -4.00 0.51 -14.97
N ILE A 111 -4.02 -0.63 -14.29
CA ILE A 111 -5.26 -1.27 -13.86
C ILE A 111 -5.97 -0.40 -12.81
N GLY A 112 -5.24 0.20 -11.87
CA GLY A 112 -5.83 1.07 -10.85
C GLY A 112 -6.52 2.30 -11.45
N ILE A 113 -5.88 2.95 -12.43
CA ILE A 113 -6.48 4.06 -13.18
C ILE A 113 -7.70 3.59 -13.97
N LEU A 114 -7.61 2.48 -14.69
CA LEU A 114 -8.72 1.93 -15.48
C LEU A 114 -9.93 1.59 -14.60
N ILE A 115 -9.72 0.93 -13.45
CA ILE A 115 -10.79 0.64 -12.48
C ILE A 115 -11.47 1.94 -12.06
N HIS A 116 -10.68 2.98 -11.75
CA HIS A 116 -11.24 4.26 -11.33
C HIS A 116 -12.11 4.93 -12.41
N LEU A 117 -11.62 4.95 -13.65
CA LEU A 117 -12.36 5.49 -14.79
C LEU A 117 -13.65 4.71 -15.06
N ILE A 118 -13.59 3.37 -14.98
CA ILE A 118 -14.75 2.51 -15.13
C ILE A 118 -15.78 2.79 -14.02
N LEU A 119 -15.35 2.93 -12.76
CA LEU A 119 -16.26 3.25 -11.66
C LEU A 119 -16.92 4.61 -11.82
N LEU A 120 -16.17 5.63 -12.25
CA LEU A 120 -16.71 6.96 -12.54
C LEU A 120 -17.78 6.89 -13.65
N PHE A 121 -17.47 6.17 -14.74
CA PHE A 121 -18.38 5.98 -15.86
C PHE A 121 -19.64 5.20 -15.44
N LEU A 122 -19.49 4.10 -14.70
CA LEU A 122 -20.61 3.29 -14.21
C LEU A 122 -21.51 4.09 -13.27
N ASN A 123 -20.93 4.87 -12.35
CA ASN A 123 -21.70 5.72 -11.44
C ASN A 123 -22.52 6.75 -12.22
N HIS A 124 -21.94 7.36 -13.26
CA HIS A 124 -22.69 8.27 -14.13
C HIS A 124 -23.80 7.55 -14.91
N TRP A 125 -23.51 6.36 -15.43
CA TRP A 125 -24.45 5.56 -16.21
C TRP A 125 -25.72 5.17 -15.42
N ILE A 126 -25.59 4.88 -14.13
CA ILE A 126 -26.73 4.56 -13.24
C ILE A 126 -27.47 5.81 -12.72
N GLY A 127 -27.20 6.98 -13.29
CA GLY A 127 -27.82 8.25 -12.90
C GLY A 127 -27.19 8.92 -11.68
N GLY A 128 -26.03 8.43 -11.22
CA GLY A 128 -25.25 9.07 -10.17
C GLY A 128 -24.53 10.33 -10.67
N PRO A 129 -24.28 11.31 -9.80
CA PRO A 129 -23.51 12.50 -10.16
C PRO A 129 -22.04 12.15 -10.39
N ILE A 130 -21.39 12.82 -11.35
CA ILE A 130 -19.93 12.80 -11.50
C ILE A 130 -19.35 13.55 -10.31
N LYS A 131 -18.98 12.82 -9.26
CA LYS A 131 -18.34 13.36 -8.05
C LYS A 131 -16.84 13.25 -8.17
N GLU A 132 -16.14 14.25 -7.65
CA GLU A 132 -14.72 14.15 -7.37
C GLU A 132 -14.51 13.05 -6.34
N TYR A 133 -13.80 11.99 -6.72
CA TYR A 133 -13.35 10.98 -5.77
C TYR A 133 -12.02 11.43 -5.18
N SER A 134 -11.88 11.27 -3.87
CA SER A 134 -10.58 11.49 -3.22
C SER A 134 -9.52 10.60 -3.88
N SER A 135 -8.34 11.17 -4.13
CA SER A 135 -7.19 10.46 -4.71
C SER A 135 -6.80 9.24 -3.88
N ILE A 136 -7.17 9.21 -2.60
CA ILE A 136 -6.87 8.10 -1.70
C ILE A 136 -7.51 6.78 -2.13
N TYR A 137 -8.69 6.83 -2.76
CA TYR A 137 -9.35 5.65 -3.30
C TYR A 137 -8.56 5.06 -4.48
N VAL A 138 -8.05 5.91 -5.36
CA VAL A 138 -7.22 5.50 -6.50
C VAL A 138 -5.94 4.83 -6.00
N ILE A 139 -5.26 5.45 -5.02
CA ILE A 139 -4.05 4.89 -4.41
C ILE A 139 -4.36 3.55 -3.74
N GLY A 140 -5.49 3.44 -3.03
CA GLY A 140 -5.94 2.19 -2.43
C GLY A 140 -6.15 1.08 -3.47
N TRP A 141 -6.79 1.38 -4.59
CA TRP A 141 -6.95 0.43 -5.69
C TRP A 141 -5.62 0.03 -6.31
N MET A 142 -4.72 0.99 -6.56
CA MET A 142 -3.38 0.70 -7.09
C MET A 142 -2.61 -0.22 -6.14
N LEU A 143 -2.59 0.05 -4.83
CA LEU A 143 -1.91 -0.81 -3.85
C LEU A 143 -2.55 -2.20 -3.77
N GLY A 144 -3.88 -2.29 -3.81
CA GLY A 144 -4.59 -3.56 -3.85
C GLY A 144 -4.23 -4.40 -5.08
N VAL A 145 -4.21 -3.80 -6.26
CA VAL A 145 -3.80 -4.47 -7.51
C VAL A 145 -2.33 -4.85 -7.47
N TYR A 146 -1.45 -3.98 -6.97
CA TYR A 146 -0.02 -4.28 -6.81
C TYR A 146 0.17 -5.54 -5.97
N ILE A 147 -0.47 -5.59 -4.80
CA ILE A 147 -0.39 -6.74 -3.91
C ILE A 147 -0.96 -7.99 -4.62
N GLY A 148 -2.14 -7.90 -5.21
CA GLY A 148 -2.77 -9.02 -5.91
C GLY A 148 -1.90 -9.59 -7.03
N THR A 149 -1.35 -8.73 -7.89
CA THR A 149 -0.50 -9.12 -9.03
C THR A 149 0.84 -9.68 -8.56
N PHE A 150 1.50 -9.04 -7.59
CA PHE A 150 2.77 -9.48 -7.03
C PHE A 150 2.67 -10.89 -6.42
N TYR A 151 1.68 -11.14 -5.55
CA TYR A 151 1.53 -12.45 -4.91
C TYR A 151 1.03 -13.53 -5.88
N SER A 152 0.23 -13.16 -6.88
CA SER A 152 -0.20 -14.09 -7.94
C SER A 152 0.99 -14.55 -8.79
N ALA A 153 1.83 -13.61 -9.23
CA ALA A 153 3.04 -13.91 -9.99
C ALA A 153 4.04 -14.76 -9.17
N LYS A 154 4.26 -14.38 -7.90
CA LYS A 154 5.10 -15.13 -6.97
C LYS A 154 4.59 -16.57 -6.74
N LYS A 155 3.27 -16.78 -6.62
CA LYS A 155 2.70 -18.12 -6.47
C LYS A 155 2.95 -18.97 -7.72
N ARG A 156 2.76 -18.40 -8.92
CA ARG A 156 3.02 -19.10 -10.19
C ARG A 156 4.48 -19.55 -10.31
N LEU A 157 5.44 -18.71 -9.93
CA LEU A 157 6.85 -19.10 -9.93
C LEU A 157 7.17 -20.29 -9.02
N LYS A 158 6.60 -20.30 -7.81
CA LYS A 158 6.79 -21.43 -6.90
C LYS A 158 6.26 -22.74 -7.48
N THR A 159 5.14 -22.68 -8.19
CA THR A 159 4.56 -23.85 -8.85
C THR A 159 5.45 -24.36 -9.99
N LEU A 160 6.01 -23.48 -10.81
CA LEU A 160 6.91 -23.87 -11.90
C LEU A 160 8.17 -24.55 -11.34
N ASN A 161 8.82 -23.94 -10.35
CA ASN A 161 10.02 -24.51 -9.74
C ASN A 161 9.77 -25.86 -9.06
N SER A 162 8.52 -26.19 -8.70
CA SER A 162 8.17 -27.50 -8.12
C SER A 162 7.87 -28.59 -9.17
N MET A 163 7.71 -28.24 -10.45
CA MET A 163 7.48 -29.18 -11.54
C MET A 163 8.79 -29.65 -12.19
N ASP A 164 9.90 -28.93 -11.96
CA ASP A 164 11.22 -29.24 -12.49
C ASP A 164 12.02 -30.25 -11.63
N TYR A 165 11.40 -30.82 -10.58
CA TYR A 165 11.95 -31.86 -9.69
C TYR A 165 11.05 -33.11 -9.71
#